data_AF-A0A6A4H0K0-F1
#
_entry.id   AF-A0A6A4H0K0-F1
#
_cell.length_a   1.000
_cell.length_b   1.000
_cell.length_c   1.000
_cell.angle_alpha   90.00
_cell.angle_beta   90.00
_cell.angle_gamma   90.00
#
_symmetry.space_group_name_H-M   'P 1'
#
loop_
_entity.id
_entity.type
_entity.pdbx_description
1 polymer ?
#
loop_
_entity_poly.entity_id
_entity_poly.type
_entity_poly.pdbx_seq_one_letter_code
_entity_poly.pdbx_strand_id
1 'polypeptide(L)'
;MNSPSPSSSLFKLLSPSVQQSSRNVLKLFGSPSCVDTTRIQIVLHEKKIPYDIVNLDTLSDSKASELMAQPFARASGPFIEEDGFILCESRAICRYVATKYADQGAKLIPDAYNIKRAALFEQAVFTEVFDFEPYASKAVHEKVTKRLKGITPDEAVFEASIAGLSSKLEAYEDLLSRQRYLAGDELTLADIYHIPGGAMLTNAGSDVMTRKGPNITRWWNEISSRPSWIAVQNGDAVQG
;
A
#
# COMPACT_ATOMS: atom_id res chain seq x y z
N MET A 1 -42.20 17.97 71.63
CA MET A 1 -41.00 17.15 71.32
C MET A 1 -41.19 16.59 69.92
N ASN A 2 -40.29 16.65 68.94
CA ASN A 2 -39.03 17.34 68.72
C ASN A 2 -38.71 17.14 67.23
N SER A 3 -38.40 18.24 66.52
CA SER A 3 -37.42 18.39 65.41
C SER A 3 -37.39 17.49 64.14
N PRO A 4 -36.86 18.02 63.00
CA PRO A 4 -36.83 17.38 61.66
C PRO A 4 -35.45 16.78 61.24
N SER A 5 -35.37 16.26 59.99
CA SER A 5 -34.16 15.94 59.16
C SER A 5 -33.62 14.47 59.22
N PRO A 6 -32.92 13.89 58.21
CA PRO A 6 -32.27 14.52 57.04
C PRO A 6 -32.37 13.84 55.65
N SER A 7 -32.14 14.70 54.64
CA SER A 7 -31.38 14.49 53.39
C SER A 7 -30.59 13.17 53.26
N SER A 8 -30.72 12.51 52.11
CA SER A 8 -29.55 12.02 51.37
C SER A 8 -29.80 12.03 49.86
N SER A 9 -29.07 12.93 49.20
CA SER A 9 -28.69 12.83 47.79
C SER A 9 -27.85 11.56 47.58
N LEU A 10 -27.69 11.14 46.31
CA LEU A 10 -26.75 10.12 45.79
C LEU A 10 -27.29 8.71 45.53
N PHE A 11 -28.25 8.57 44.62
CA PHE A 11 -28.32 7.35 43.79
C PHE A 11 -28.80 7.68 42.36
N LYS A 12 -28.01 8.50 41.64
CA LYS A 12 -27.91 8.37 40.17
C LYS A 12 -26.91 7.25 39.90
N LEU A 13 -27.40 6.01 39.94
CA LEU A 13 -26.65 4.84 39.47
C LEU A 13 -26.52 4.94 37.95
N LEU A 14 -25.37 5.49 37.56
CA LEU A 14 -24.59 5.19 36.35
C LEU A 14 -25.26 4.20 35.39
N SER A 15 -25.98 4.72 34.42
CA SER A 15 -25.96 4.13 33.08
C SER A 15 -24.50 4.03 32.66
N PRO A 16 -23.98 2.88 32.20
CA PRO A 16 -22.72 2.87 31.49
C PRO A 16 -22.96 3.71 30.25
N SER A 17 -22.45 4.93 30.26
CA SER A 17 -22.11 5.62 29.03
C SER A 17 -21.25 4.64 28.27
N VAL A 18 -21.81 4.02 27.25
CA VAL A 18 -21.04 3.51 26.12
C VAL A 18 -20.27 4.73 25.67
N GLN A 19 -19.04 4.88 26.18
CA GLN A 19 -18.02 5.59 25.47
C GLN A 19 -17.93 4.83 24.17
N GLN A 20 -18.63 5.36 23.17
CA GLN A 20 -18.34 5.08 21.78
C GLN A 20 -16.87 5.47 21.66
N SER A 21 -15.99 4.48 21.88
CA SER A 21 -14.59 4.57 21.53
C SER A 21 -14.64 5.05 20.10
N SER A 22 -14.25 6.30 19.88
CA SER A 22 -13.91 6.76 18.56
C SER A 22 -12.84 5.79 18.13
N ARG A 23 -13.19 4.77 17.33
CA ARG A 23 -12.20 3.95 16.66
C ARG A 23 -11.35 4.97 15.92
N ASN A 24 -10.12 5.18 16.37
CA ASN A 24 -9.20 6.03 15.67
C ASN A 24 -9.03 5.41 14.30
N VAL A 25 -9.58 6.09 13.29
CA VAL A 25 -9.44 5.67 11.90
C VAL A 25 -7.95 5.73 11.56
N LEU A 26 -7.44 4.73 10.85
CA LEU A 26 -6.04 4.65 10.44
C LEU A 26 -5.70 5.91 9.64
N LYS A 27 -4.63 6.62 10.02
CA LYS A 27 -4.16 7.78 9.25
C LYS A 27 -3.06 7.34 8.31
N LEU A 28 -3.21 7.64 7.03
CA LEU A 28 -2.20 7.44 6.00
C LEU A 28 -1.63 8.80 5.60
N PHE A 29 -0.38 9.06 5.94
CA PHE A 29 0.31 10.30 5.58
C PHE A 29 1.06 10.12 4.27
N GLY A 30 0.80 10.99 3.29
CA GLY A 30 1.47 10.97 2.00
C GLY A 30 0.64 11.61 0.90
N SER A 31 1.20 11.65 -0.31
CA SER A 31 0.48 12.14 -1.49
C SER A 31 -0.36 11.02 -2.13
N PRO A 32 -1.66 11.24 -2.42
CA PRO A 32 -2.53 10.22 -2.99
C PRO A 32 -2.06 9.68 -4.35
N SER A 33 -1.26 10.45 -5.10
CA SER A 33 -0.73 10.08 -6.41
C SER A 33 0.68 9.47 -6.35
N CYS A 34 1.31 9.40 -5.17
CA CYS A 34 2.62 8.78 -5.01
C CYS A 34 2.49 7.25 -5.11
N VAL A 35 3.43 6.60 -5.82
CA VAL A 35 3.50 5.14 -6.00
C VAL A 35 3.43 4.40 -4.66
N ASP A 36 4.22 4.85 -3.68
CA ASP A 36 4.30 4.20 -2.37
C ASP A 36 3.01 4.36 -1.54
N THR A 37 2.41 5.54 -1.55
CA THR A 37 1.13 5.80 -0.87
C THR A 37 0.00 5.01 -1.52
N THR A 38 -0.03 5.01 -2.86
CA THR A 38 -0.99 4.25 -3.67
C THR A 38 -0.94 2.75 -3.37
N ARG A 39 0.27 2.18 -3.20
CA ARG A 39 0.45 0.78 -2.80
C ARG A 39 -0.30 0.45 -1.51
N ILE A 40 -0.19 1.33 -0.51
CA ILE A 40 -0.88 1.16 0.78
C ILE A 40 -2.40 1.30 0.61
N GLN A 41 -2.86 2.29 -0.17
CA GLN A 41 -4.28 2.50 -0.43
C GLN A 41 -4.92 1.25 -1.05
N ILE A 42 -4.29 0.62 -2.06
CA ILE A 42 -4.81 -0.62 -2.65
C ILE A 42 -4.99 -1.70 -1.59
N VAL A 43 -4.01 -1.89 -0.71
CA VAL A 43 -4.09 -2.87 0.38
C VAL A 43 -5.19 -2.53 1.37
N LEU A 44 -5.37 -1.25 1.74
CA LEU A 44 -6.45 -0.81 2.62
C LEU A 44 -7.83 -1.10 2.00
N HIS A 45 -7.99 -0.89 0.68
CA HIS A 45 -9.20 -1.26 -0.05
C HIS A 45 -9.44 -2.78 -0.11
N GLU A 46 -8.41 -3.57 -0.44
CA GLU A 46 -8.50 -5.04 -0.43
C GLU A 46 -8.89 -5.60 0.94
N LYS A 47 -8.38 -4.98 2.01
CA LYS A 47 -8.64 -5.34 3.40
C LYS A 47 -9.89 -4.68 3.98
N LYS A 48 -10.57 -3.82 3.22
CA LYS A 48 -11.74 -3.05 3.64
C LYS A 48 -11.52 -2.26 4.94
N ILE A 49 -10.34 -1.64 5.07
CA ILE A 49 -9.97 -0.86 6.25
C ILE A 49 -10.23 0.63 5.97
N PRO A 50 -11.15 1.29 6.68
CA PRO A 50 -11.35 2.72 6.54
C PRO A 50 -10.09 3.48 7.00
N TYR A 51 -9.72 4.53 6.26
CA TYR A 51 -8.55 5.34 6.55
C TYR A 51 -8.77 6.80 6.16
N ASP A 52 -8.03 7.69 6.81
CA ASP A 52 -7.92 9.10 6.46
C ASP A 52 -6.57 9.35 5.77
N ILE A 53 -6.58 9.89 4.55
CA ILE A 53 -5.36 10.33 3.88
C ILE A 53 -5.02 11.77 4.27
N VAL A 54 -3.81 11.98 4.77
CA VAL A 54 -3.34 13.28 5.27
C VAL A 54 -2.16 13.74 4.44
N ASN A 55 -2.28 14.92 3.81
CA ASN A 55 -1.18 15.51 3.06
C ASN A 55 -0.09 16.01 4.03
N LEU A 56 1.15 15.60 3.79
CA LEU A 56 2.32 15.98 4.58
C LEU A 56 2.52 17.50 4.65
N ASP A 57 2.20 18.23 3.57
CA ASP A 57 2.36 19.69 3.49
C ASP A 57 1.37 20.45 4.39
N THR A 58 0.36 19.77 4.93
CA THR A 58 -0.68 20.36 5.80
C THR A 58 -0.40 20.12 7.29
N LEU A 59 0.67 19.40 7.62
CA LEU A 59 1.01 19.04 8.99
C LEU A 59 1.56 20.23 9.77
N SER A 60 1.32 20.22 11.09
CA SER A 60 2.05 21.10 12.00
C SER A 60 3.52 20.66 12.10
N ASP A 61 4.42 21.60 12.42
CA ASP A 61 5.85 21.33 12.59
C ASP A 61 6.11 20.20 13.61
N SER A 62 5.33 20.19 14.70
CA SER A 62 5.42 19.13 15.72
C SER A 62 5.06 17.77 15.13
N LYS A 63 4.00 17.68 14.32
CA LYS A 63 3.57 16.41 13.74
C LYS A 63 4.52 15.93 12.66
N ALA A 64 5.00 16.84 11.81
CA ALA A 64 6.03 16.54 10.83
C ALA A 64 7.31 16.02 11.49
N SER A 65 7.75 16.67 12.58
CA SER A 65 8.93 16.25 13.35
C SER A 65 8.76 14.86 13.97
N GLU A 66 7.57 14.53 14.48
CA GLU A 66 7.26 13.20 15.02
C GLU A 66 7.35 12.11 13.94
N LEU A 67 6.77 12.35 12.76
CA LEU A 67 6.88 11.40 11.64
C LEU A 67 8.33 11.24 11.16
N MET A 68 9.08 12.35 11.06
CA MET A 68 10.48 12.34 10.65
C MET A 68 11.43 11.75 11.69
N ALA A 69 11.00 11.59 12.95
CA ALA A 69 11.79 10.92 13.98
C ALA A 69 11.92 9.40 13.74
N GLN A 70 11.13 8.82 12.83
CA GLN A 70 11.29 7.42 12.42
C GLN A 70 12.64 7.23 11.71
N PRO A 71 13.48 6.25 12.09
CA PRO A 71 14.85 6.12 11.56
C PRO A 71 14.96 6.01 10.03
N PHE A 72 13.93 5.46 9.39
CA PHE A 72 13.88 5.26 7.93
C PHE A 72 12.89 6.20 7.24
N ALA A 73 12.48 7.28 7.91
CA ALA A 73 11.59 8.29 7.36
C ALA A 73 12.16 8.88 6.07
N ARG A 74 11.31 9.00 5.06
CA ARG A 74 11.55 9.83 3.88
C ARG A 74 10.69 11.08 3.98
N ALA A 75 11.21 12.23 3.56
CA ALA A 75 10.48 13.49 3.58
C ALA A 75 9.14 13.42 2.81
N SER A 76 9.07 12.59 1.76
CA SER A 76 7.86 12.36 0.96
C SER A 76 6.89 11.34 1.57
N GLY A 77 7.21 10.73 2.72
CA GLY A 77 6.50 9.57 3.25
C GLY A 77 6.61 8.33 2.35
N PRO A 78 5.66 7.38 2.45
CA PRO A 78 4.46 7.40 3.28
C PRO A 78 4.69 6.99 4.74
N PHE A 79 3.73 7.35 5.61
CA PHE A 79 3.61 6.87 6.99
C PHE A 79 2.20 6.39 7.28
N ILE A 80 2.03 5.51 8.24
CA ILE A 80 0.75 5.32 8.93
C ILE A 80 0.85 5.71 10.39
N GLU A 81 -0.28 6.06 10.98
CA GLU A 81 -0.48 6.13 12.42
C GLU A 81 -1.78 5.45 12.80
N GLU A 82 -1.71 4.57 13.79
CA GLU A 82 -2.86 3.91 14.39
C GLU A 82 -2.59 3.68 15.88
N ASP A 83 -3.47 4.17 16.75
CA ASP A 83 -3.34 4.03 18.21
C ASP A 83 -1.97 4.45 18.78
N GLY A 84 -1.37 5.50 18.21
CA GLY A 84 -0.05 6.03 18.60
C GLY A 84 1.14 5.23 18.05
N PHE A 85 0.90 4.14 17.32
CA PHE A 85 1.94 3.43 16.58
C PHE A 85 2.16 4.08 15.22
N ILE A 86 3.39 4.54 14.96
CA ILE A 86 3.80 5.14 13.69
C ILE A 86 4.72 4.19 12.94
N LEU A 87 4.47 3.98 11.66
CA LEU A 87 5.28 3.12 10.79
C LEU A 87 5.52 3.80 9.44
N CYS A 88 6.75 3.68 8.93
CA CYS A 88 7.14 4.09 7.58
C CYS A 88 7.50 2.86 6.72
N GLU A 89 7.84 3.08 5.45
CA GLU A 89 8.07 2.06 4.40
C GLU A 89 6.80 1.33 3.92
N SER A 90 6.40 1.62 2.69
CA SER A 90 5.10 1.21 2.13
C SER A 90 4.87 -0.31 2.14
N ARG A 91 5.90 -1.11 1.86
CA ARG A 91 5.81 -2.58 1.89
C ARG A 91 5.70 -3.12 3.32
N ALA A 92 6.39 -2.50 4.28
CA ALA A 92 6.28 -2.85 5.69
C ALA A 92 4.88 -2.51 6.24
N ILE A 93 4.36 -1.34 5.88
CA ILE A 93 2.99 -0.91 6.18
C ILE A 93 1.97 -1.90 5.59
N CYS A 94 2.10 -2.28 4.31
CA CYS A 94 1.21 -3.25 3.67
C CYS A 94 1.22 -4.60 4.40
N ARG A 95 2.40 -5.10 4.79
CA ARG A 95 2.53 -6.34 5.57
C ARG A 95 1.91 -6.21 6.96
N TYR A 96 2.11 -5.08 7.64
CA TYR A 96 1.47 -4.78 8.92
C TYR A 96 -0.06 -4.84 8.80
N VAL A 97 -0.65 -4.13 7.85
CA VAL A 97 -2.11 -4.11 7.62
C VAL A 97 -2.63 -5.51 7.28
N ALA A 98 -1.97 -6.23 6.35
CA ALA A 98 -2.40 -7.57 5.97
C ALA A 98 -2.35 -8.57 7.15
N THR A 99 -1.39 -8.41 8.06
CA THR A 99 -1.22 -9.27 9.24
C THR A 99 -2.19 -8.91 10.36
N LYS A 100 -2.29 -7.62 10.71
CA LYS A 100 -3.16 -7.12 11.79
C LYS A 100 -4.63 -7.43 11.51
N TYR A 101 -5.05 -7.30 10.25
CA TYR A 101 -6.43 -7.53 9.83
C TYR A 101 -6.57 -8.85 9.07
N ALA A 102 -5.85 -9.91 9.47
CA ALA A 102 -5.84 -11.20 8.75
C ALA A 102 -7.25 -11.75 8.46
N ASP A 103 -8.20 -11.56 9.38
CA ASP A 103 -9.58 -12.06 9.31
C ASP A 103 -10.56 -11.12 8.56
N GLN A 104 -10.08 -10.02 7.97
CA GLN A 104 -10.91 -9.04 7.25
C GLN A 104 -10.49 -8.87 5.79
N GLY A 105 -11.46 -8.82 4.88
CA GLY A 105 -11.20 -8.59 3.46
C GLY A 105 -10.36 -9.71 2.81
N ALA A 106 -9.55 -9.37 1.81
CA ALA A 106 -8.75 -10.34 1.08
C ALA A 106 -7.61 -10.94 1.95
N LYS A 107 -7.33 -12.23 1.75
CA LYS A 107 -6.14 -12.88 2.31
C LYS A 107 -4.95 -12.61 1.39
N LEU A 108 -4.09 -11.67 1.79
CA LEU A 108 -3.00 -11.17 0.94
C LEU A 108 -1.61 -11.72 1.33
N ILE A 109 -1.53 -12.47 2.41
CA ILE A 109 -0.31 -13.17 2.82
C ILE A 109 -0.66 -14.64 3.09
N PRO A 110 0.25 -15.58 2.79
CA PRO A 110 0.04 -16.98 3.11
C PRO A 110 -0.06 -17.21 4.62
N ASP A 111 -0.63 -18.34 5.00
CA ASP A 111 -0.56 -18.82 6.38
C ASP A 111 0.91 -19.07 6.76
N ALA A 112 1.35 -18.49 7.89
CA ALA A 112 2.71 -18.63 8.41
C ALA A 112 3.07 -20.09 8.71
N TYR A 113 2.10 -20.95 9.03
CA TYR A 113 2.33 -22.37 9.27
C TYR A 113 2.57 -23.16 7.98
N ASN A 114 2.23 -22.61 6.81
CA ASN A 114 2.60 -23.18 5.52
C ASN A 114 3.95 -22.63 5.06
N ILE A 115 5.03 -23.18 5.62
CA ILE A 115 6.41 -22.70 5.44
C ILE A 115 6.79 -22.59 3.95
N LYS A 116 6.37 -23.54 3.11
CA LYS A 116 6.67 -23.51 1.67
C LYS A 116 6.00 -22.34 0.96
N ARG A 117 4.70 -22.10 1.22
CA ARG A 117 3.98 -20.96 0.64
C ARG A 117 4.51 -19.63 1.16
N ALA A 118 4.83 -19.57 2.46
CA ALA A 118 5.46 -18.39 3.05
C ALA A 118 6.81 -18.08 2.38
N ALA A 119 7.65 -19.08 2.15
CA ALA A 119 8.94 -18.91 1.47
C ALA A 119 8.78 -18.43 0.01
N LEU A 120 7.84 -19.00 -0.75
CA LEU A 120 7.55 -18.57 -2.12
C LEU A 120 7.00 -17.13 -2.17
N PHE A 121 6.17 -16.76 -1.20
CA PHE A 121 5.68 -15.40 -1.08
C PHE A 121 6.82 -14.40 -0.79
N GLU A 122 7.70 -14.70 0.17
CA GLU A 122 8.85 -13.83 0.45
C GLU A 122 9.77 -13.74 -0.78
N GLN A 123 10.03 -14.86 -1.46
CA GLN A 123 10.78 -14.86 -2.72
C GLN A 123 10.14 -13.91 -3.74
N ALA A 124 8.82 -14.00 -3.96
CA ALA A 124 8.12 -13.13 -4.90
C ALA A 124 8.18 -11.64 -4.50
N VAL A 125 8.05 -11.33 -3.20
CA VAL A 125 8.21 -9.96 -2.68
C VAL A 125 9.62 -9.43 -2.95
N PHE A 126 10.66 -10.21 -2.67
CA PHE A 126 12.03 -9.75 -2.88
C PHE A 126 12.40 -9.68 -4.36
N THR A 127 11.84 -10.54 -5.21
CA THR A 127 11.96 -10.39 -6.67
C THR A 127 11.32 -9.09 -7.15
N GLU A 128 10.18 -8.68 -6.60
CA GLU A 128 9.60 -7.36 -6.91
C GLU A 128 10.56 -6.22 -6.50
N VAL A 129 11.08 -6.28 -5.26
CA VAL A 129 11.94 -5.24 -4.70
C VAL A 129 13.27 -5.09 -5.45
N PHE A 130 13.88 -6.19 -5.89
CA PHE A 130 15.23 -6.18 -6.47
C PHE A 130 15.26 -6.28 -7.99
N ASP A 131 14.26 -6.90 -8.61
CA ASP A 131 14.25 -7.15 -10.06
C ASP A 131 13.18 -6.35 -10.82
N PHE A 132 12.14 -5.83 -10.16
CA PHE A 132 11.12 -5.00 -10.81
C PHE A 132 11.27 -3.52 -10.46
N GLU A 133 11.16 -3.19 -9.17
CA GLU A 133 11.08 -1.81 -8.67
C GLU A 133 12.26 -0.93 -9.11
N PRO A 134 13.54 -1.37 -9.10
CA PRO A 134 14.65 -0.49 -9.45
C PRO A 134 14.61 -0.03 -10.92
N TYR A 135 14.15 -0.90 -11.82
CA TYR A 135 14.01 -0.56 -13.23
C TYR A 135 12.76 0.28 -13.49
N ALA A 136 11.62 -0.14 -12.92
CA ALA A 136 10.36 0.56 -13.08
C ALA A 136 10.42 1.99 -12.54
N SER A 137 10.89 2.16 -11.30
CA SER A 137 11.03 3.48 -10.66
C SER A 137 11.98 4.40 -11.43
N LYS A 138 13.10 3.87 -11.94
CA LYS A 138 14.05 4.65 -12.73
C LYS A 138 13.46 5.09 -14.07
N ALA A 139 12.74 4.22 -14.78
CA ALA A 139 12.04 4.60 -16.01
C ALA A 139 10.95 5.66 -15.76
N VAL A 140 10.15 5.48 -14.70
CA VAL A 140 9.12 6.44 -14.28
C VAL A 140 9.76 7.77 -13.87
N HIS A 141 10.90 7.75 -13.18
CA HIS A 141 11.60 8.96 -12.80
C HIS A 141 11.99 9.79 -14.03
N GLU A 142 12.57 9.16 -15.05
CA GLU A 142 13.01 9.83 -16.27
C GLU A 142 11.85 10.50 -17.03
N LYS A 143 10.74 9.78 -17.23
CA LYS A 143 9.65 10.26 -18.12
C LYS A 143 8.51 10.97 -17.41
N VAL A 144 8.24 10.63 -16.15
CA VAL A 144 7.13 11.19 -15.37
C VAL A 144 7.65 12.21 -14.37
N THR A 145 8.56 11.83 -13.47
CA THR A 145 9.00 12.72 -12.39
C THR A 145 9.78 13.92 -12.90
N LYS A 146 10.76 13.74 -13.80
CA LYS A 146 11.53 14.85 -14.36
C LYS A 146 10.64 15.82 -15.14
N ARG A 147 9.70 15.31 -15.95
CA ARG A 147 8.69 16.13 -16.64
C ARG A 147 7.88 17.00 -15.69
N LEU A 148 7.38 16.43 -14.58
CA LEU A 148 6.64 17.19 -13.56
C LEU A 148 7.50 18.25 -12.86
N LYS A 149 8.82 18.08 -12.83
CA LYS A 149 9.80 19.02 -12.25
C LYS A 149 10.38 19.99 -13.28
N GLY A 150 9.98 19.94 -14.55
CA GLY A 150 10.56 20.76 -15.62
C GLY A 150 12.01 20.39 -15.96
N ILE A 151 12.45 19.18 -15.63
CA ILE A 151 13.78 18.63 -15.93
C ILE A 151 13.69 17.81 -17.22
N THR A 152 14.67 17.97 -18.11
CA THR A 152 14.76 17.18 -19.35
C THR A 152 15.03 15.70 -19.05
N PRO A 153 14.22 14.77 -19.58
CA PRO A 153 14.48 13.33 -19.48
C PRO A 153 15.79 12.91 -20.15
N ASP A 154 16.44 11.89 -19.61
CA ASP A 154 17.50 11.16 -20.29
C ASP A 154 16.91 9.91 -20.95
N GLU A 155 16.76 9.98 -22.27
CA GLU A 155 16.18 8.90 -23.07
C GLU A 155 17.00 7.61 -23.01
N ALA A 156 18.34 7.70 -22.97
CA ALA A 156 19.19 6.51 -22.90
C ALA A 156 19.01 5.79 -21.56
N VAL A 157 18.84 6.53 -20.48
CA VAL A 157 18.55 5.97 -19.16
C VAL A 157 17.17 5.31 -19.13
N PHE A 158 16.15 5.95 -19.72
CA PHE A 158 14.81 5.37 -19.82
C PHE A 158 14.82 4.05 -20.60
N GLU A 159 15.40 4.04 -21.81
CA GLU A 159 15.46 2.84 -22.65
C GLU A 159 16.25 1.71 -21.98
N ALA A 160 17.37 2.02 -21.34
CA ALA A 160 18.14 1.02 -20.58
C ALA A 160 17.34 0.43 -19.40
N SER A 161 16.54 1.25 -18.72
CA SER A 161 15.65 0.77 -17.66
C SER A 161 14.55 -0.13 -18.20
N ILE A 162 13.91 0.23 -19.32
CA ILE A 162 12.87 -0.60 -19.95
C ILE A 162 13.46 -1.92 -20.46
N ALA A 163 14.64 -1.90 -21.07
CA ALA A 163 15.33 -3.11 -21.51
C ALA A 163 15.69 -4.04 -20.33
N GLY A 164 16.23 -3.46 -19.25
CA GLY A 164 16.52 -4.20 -18.02
C GLY A 164 15.28 -4.84 -17.40
N LEU A 165 14.19 -4.07 -17.29
CA LEU A 165 12.91 -4.58 -16.81
C LEU A 165 12.36 -5.70 -17.72
N SER A 166 12.39 -5.49 -19.04
CA SER A 166 11.94 -6.48 -20.02
C SER A 166 12.69 -7.80 -19.87
N SER A 167 14.00 -7.76 -19.62
CA SER A 167 14.78 -8.98 -19.38
C SER A 167 14.34 -9.70 -18.10
N LYS A 168 14.09 -8.98 -17.01
CA LYS A 168 13.60 -9.58 -15.75
C LYS A 168 12.22 -10.21 -15.91
N LEU A 169 11.36 -9.56 -16.70
CA LEU A 169 10.04 -10.08 -17.02
C LEU A 169 10.09 -11.40 -17.80
N GLU A 170 11.19 -11.80 -18.46
CA GLU A 170 11.29 -13.14 -19.08
C GLU A 170 11.14 -14.26 -18.04
N ALA A 171 11.73 -14.08 -16.86
CA ALA A 171 11.55 -15.02 -15.75
C ALA A 171 10.12 -15.02 -15.20
N TYR A 172 9.46 -13.87 -15.23
CA TYR A 172 8.05 -13.75 -14.83
C TYR A 172 7.14 -14.50 -15.80
N GLU A 173 7.41 -14.42 -17.11
CA GLU A 173 6.63 -15.12 -18.13
C GLU A 173 6.71 -16.64 -17.96
N ASP A 174 7.93 -17.18 -17.73
CA ASP A 174 8.12 -18.60 -17.46
C ASP A 174 7.43 -19.02 -16.14
N LEU A 175 7.57 -18.24 -15.08
CA LEU A 175 6.90 -18.50 -13.81
C LEU A 175 5.37 -18.53 -13.99
N LEU A 176 4.79 -17.47 -14.56
CA LEU A 176 3.35 -17.28 -14.75
C LEU A 176 2.73 -18.21 -15.81
N SER A 177 3.55 -18.97 -16.54
CA SER A 177 3.08 -20.07 -17.40
C SER A 177 2.66 -21.31 -16.58
N ARG A 178 3.16 -21.45 -15.35
CA ARG A 178 2.95 -22.60 -14.46
C ARG A 178 2.01 -22.32 -13.30
N GLN A 179 1.74 -21.06 -13.01
CA GLN A 179 0.94 -20.62 -11.87
C GLN A 179 0.24 -19.30 -12.18
N ARG A 180 -0.82 -19.00 -11.44
CA ARG A 180 -1.67 -17.83 -11.74
C ARG A 180 -1.03 -16.50 -11.34
N TYR A 181 -0.40 -16.44 -10.19
CA TYR A 181 0.20 -15.28 -9.52
C TYR A 181 1.68 -15.53 -9.18
N LEU A 182 2.39 -14.52 -8.69
CA LEU A 182 3.85 -14.64 -8.48
C LEU A 182 4.24 -15.59 -7.33
N ALA A 183 3.37 -15.77 -6.34
CA ALA A 183 3.62 -16.67 -5.21
C ALA A 183 2.90 -18.03 -5.32
N GLY A 184 2.21 -18.29 -6.44
CA GLY A 184 1.41 -19.51 -6.66
C GLY A 184 0.05 -19.18 -7.26
N ASP A 185 -1.01 -19.87 -6.82
CA ASP A 185 -2.35 -19.73 -7.41
C ASP A 185 -3.27 -18.73 -6.70
N GLU A 186 -2.82 -18.16 -5.59
CA GLU A 186 -3.55 -17.17 -4.80
C GLU A 186 -2.89 -15.79 -4.94
N LEU A 187 -3.70 -14.73 -5.02
CA LEU A 187 -3.22 -13.34 -5.02
C LEU A 187 -2.53 -13.03 -3.70
N THR A 188 -1.38 -12.36 -3.75
CA THR A 188 -0.67 -11.92 -2.55
C THR A 188 -0.24 -10.45 -2.64
N LEU A 189 0.32 -9.93 -1.56
CA LEU A 189 0.97 -8.61 -1.55
C LEU A 189 2.06 -8.50 -2.63
N ALA A 190 2.76 -9.60 -2.96
CA ALA A 190 3.80 -9.58 -4.00
C ALA A 190 3.23 -9.12 -5.35
N ASP A 191 2.02 -9.55 -5.69
CA ASP A 191 1.33 -9.12 -6.91
C ASP A 191 0.88 -7.66 -6.81
N ILE A 192 0.29 -7.26 -5.68
CA ILE A 192 -0.21 -5.89 -5.45
C ILE A 192 0.92 -4.85 -5.54
N TYR A 193 2.13 -5.19 -5.08
CA TYR A 193 3.26 -4.26 -5.07
C TYR A 193 3.64 -3.76 -6.47
N HIS A 194 3.34 -4.53 -7.52
CA HIS A 194 3.60 -4.19 -8.91
C HIS A 194 2.62 -3.17 -9.49
N ILE A 195 1.39 -3.08 -8.95
CA ILE A 195 0.30 -2.31 -9.58
C ILE A 195 0.67 -0.83 -9.75
N PRO A 196 1.11 -0.08 -8.71
CA PRO A 196 1.31 1.36 -8.88
C PRO A 196 2.49 1.68 -9.81
N GLY A 197 3.61 0.95 -9.67
CA GLY A 197 4.79 1.12 -10.52
C GLY A 197 4.52 0.72 -11.97
N GLY A 198 3.86 -0.42 -12.18
CA GLY A 198 3.47 -0.91 -13.51
C GLY A 198 2.50 0.05 -14.23
N ALA A 199 1.53 0.63 -13.52
CA ALA A 199 0.63 1.61 -14.09
C ALA A 199 1.36 2.91 -14.48
N MET A 200 2.35 3.34 -13.70
CA MET A 200 3.17 4.50 -14.04
C MET A 200 4.07 4.28 -15.26
N LEU A 201 4.43 3.04 -15.59
CA LEU A 201 5.17 2.74 -16.83
C LEU A 201 4.36 3.10 -18.08
N THR A 202 3.05 2.87 -18.08
CA THR A 202 2.17 3.34 -19.17
C THR A 202 2.18 4.86 -19.28
N ASN A 203 2.13 5.57 -18.15
CA ASN A 203 2.25 7.03 -18.13
C ASN A 203 3.64 7.55 -18.56
N ALA A 204 4.67 6.72 -18.40
CA ALA A 204 6.02 6.95 -18.90
C ALA A 204 6.15 6.66 -20.41
N GLY A 205 5.11 6.11 -21.05
CA GLY A 205 5.10 5.75 -22.47
C GLY A 205 5.57 4.33 -22.78
N SER A 206 5.63 3.45 -21.78
CA SER A 206 6.00 2.04 -21.96
C SER A 206 4.78 1.11 -21.84
N ASP A 207 4.72 0.13 -22.73
CA ASP A 207 3.73 -0.95 -22.76
C ASP A 207 4.33 -2.31 -22.36
N VAL A 208 5.48 -2.29 -21.69
CA VAL A 208 6.25 -3.51 -21.35
C VAL A 208 5.40 -4.54 -20.56
N MET A 209 4.45 -4.09 -19.76
CA MET A 209 3.56 -4.95 -18.97
C MET A 209 2.49 -5.68 -19.80
N THR A 210 2.22 -5.23 -21.03
CA THR A 210 1.17 -5.80 -21.91
C THR A 210 1.71 -6.36 -23.22
N ARG A 211 3.00 -6.19 -23.51
CA ARG A 211 3.65 -6.70 -24.73
C ARG A 211 4.66 -7.82 -24.52
N LYS A 212 5.11 -8.07 -23.28
CA LYS A 212 6.20 -9.03 -23.05
C LYS A 212 5.83 -10.48 -23.36
N GLY A 213 4.61 -10.90 -23.04
CA GLY A 213 4.15 -12.27 -23.22
C GLY A 213 2.72 -12.48 -22.75
N PRO A 214 2.05 -13.57 -23.18
CA PRO A 214 0.65 -13.82 -22.86
C PRO A 214 0.41 -14.01 -21.35
N ASN A 215 1.33 -14.63 -20.62
CA ASN A 215 1.12 -14.93 -19.20
C ASN A 215 1.26 -13.68 -18.33
N ILE A 216 2.27 -12.84 -18.59
CA ILE A 216 2.40 -11.52 -17.95
C ILE A 216 1.22 -10.64 -18.30
N THR A 217 0.82 -10.59 -19.57
CA THR A 217 -0.31 -9.75 -19.99
C THR A 217 -1.59 -10.16 -19.28
N ARG A 218 -1.86 -11.48 -19.18
CA ARG A 218 -2.97 -12.01 -18.39
C ARG A 218 -2.88 -11.57 -16.93
N TRP A 219 -1.75 -11.85 -16.28
CA TRP A 219 -1.54 -11.53 -14.87
C TRP A 219 -1.68 -10.03 -14.60
N TRP A 220 -1.04 -9.19 -15.42
CA TRP A 220 -1.11 -7.73 -15.33
C TRP A 220 -2.54 -7.25 -15.47
N ASN A 221 -3.28 -7.73 -16.48
CA ASN A 221 -4.68 -7.36 -16.66
C ASN A 221 -5.53 -7.78 -15.45
N GLU A 222 -5.33 -8.99 -14.90
CA GLU A 222 -6.06 -9.44 -13.72
C GLU A 222 -5.81 -8.58 -12.48
N ILE A 223 -4.56 -8.17 -12.23
CA ILE A 223 -4.22 -7.38 -11.03
C ILE A 223 -4.53 -5.88 -11.21
N SER A 224 -4.42 -5.36 -12.43
CA SER A 224 -4.71 -3.97 -12.76
C SER A 224 -6.19 -3.70 -13.09
N SER A 225 -7.03 -4.73 -13.17
CA SER A 225 -8.49 -4.56 -13.26
C SER A 225 -9.20 -4.73 -11.91
N ARG A 226 -8.47 -4.80 -10.80
CA ARG A 226 -9.06 -5.06 -9.49
C ARG A 226 -9.91 -3.87 -9.02
N PRO A 227 -11.08 -4.13 -8.39
CA PRO A 227 -11.93 -3.05 -7.87
C PRO A 227 -11.21 -2.14 -6.87
N SER A 228 -10.29 -2.68 -6.06
CA SER A 228 -9.46 -1.92 -5.13
C SER A 228 -8.60 -0.89 -5.85
N TRP A 229 -7.96 -1.27 -6.94
CA TRP A 229 -7.13 -0.36 -7.72
C TRP A 229 -7.96 0.68 -8.43
N ILE A 230 -9.08 0.29 -9.07
CA ILE A 230 -10.01 1.22 -9.72
C ILE A 230 -10.54 2.25 -8.71
N ALA A 231 -10.91 1.82 -7.50
CA ALA A 231 -11.36 2.70 -6.44
C ALA A 231 -10.28 3.74 -6.05
N VAL A 232 -9.02 3.31 -5.92
CA VAL A 232 -7.90 4.22 -5.63
C VAL A 232 -7.65 5.20 -6.78
N GLN A 233 -7.79 4.77 -8.04
CA GLN A 233 -7.68 5.66 -9.20
C GLN A 233 -8.78 6.73 -9.22
N ASN A 234 -9.98 6.40 -8.75
CA ASN A 234 -11.11 7.32 -8.64
C ASN A 234 -11.05 8.21 -7.38
N GLY A 235 -10.20 7.88 -6.40
CA GLY A 235 -10.20 8.53 -5.10
C GLY A 235 -11.39 8.14 -4.22
N ASP A 236 -11.96 6.95 -4.44
CA ASP A 236 -13.12 6.46 -3.70
C ASP A 236 -12.74 6.11 -2.25
N ALA A 237 -13.66 6.30 -1.32
CA ALA A 237 -13.50 5.83 0.05
C ALA A 237 -13.63 4.29 0.15
N VAL A 238 -13.05 3.70 1.18
CA VAL A 238 -13.21 2.26 1.46
C VAL A 238 -14.65 1.98 1.87
N GLN A 239 -15.34 1.12 1.11
CA GLN A 239 -16.70 0.69 1.41
C GLN A 239 -16.68 -0.36 2.54
N GLY A 240 -17.42 -0.07 3.63
CA GLY A 240 -17.57 -0.93 4.80
C GLY A 240 -18.44 -2.17 4.56
#